data_AF-A0A8B9RWZ4-F1
#
_entry.id   AF-A0A8B9RWZ4-F1
#
_cell.length_a   1.000
_cell.length_b   1.000
_cell.length_c   1.000
_cell.angle_alpha   90.00
_cell.angle_beta   90.00
_cell.angle_gamma   90.00
#
_symmetry.space_group_name_H-M   'P 1'
#
loop_
_entity.id
_entity.type
_entity.pdbx_description
1 polymer ?
#
loop_
_entity_poly.entity_id
_entity_poly.type
_entity_poly.pdbx_seq_one_letter_code
_entity_poly.pdbx_strand_id
1 'polypeptide(L)' 'MQLFIRAQSLHTLEVSSAETVAQIKARVAALAGVPPEEQVLLWGGTPLDDDAVLGQSPL' A
#
# COMPACT_ATOMS: atom_id res chain seq x y z
N MET A 1 25.75 -14.80 10.27
CA MET A 1 24.88 -15.04 9.09
C MET A 1 23.50 -14.53 9.41
N GLN A 2 22.85 -13.84 8.49
CA GLN A 2 21.50 -13.30 8.69
C GLN A 2 20.65 -13.67 7.49
N LEU A 3 19.50 -14.28 7.76
CA LEU A 3 18.54 -14.71 6.75
C LEU A 3 17.31 -13.81 6.90
N PHE A 4 16.87 -13.22 5.79
CA PHE A 4 15.63 -12.44 5.74
C PHE A 4 14.59 -13.28 5.03
N ILE A 5 13.51 -13.61 5.73
CA ILE A 5 12.39 -14.40 5.21
C ILE A 5 11.18 -13.47 5.17
N ARG A 6 10.60 -13.24 3.97
CA ARG A 6 9.35 -12.49 3.80
C ARG A 6 8.21 -13.47 3.52
N ALA A 7 7.38 -13.70 4.53
CA ALA A 7 6.07 -14.33 4.34
C ALA A 7 5.06 -13.25 3.93
N GLN A 8 4.18 -13.52 2.95
CA GLN A 8 3.09 -12.61 2.58
C GLN A 8 1.76 -13.18 3.08
N SER A 9 1.11 -12.45 3.97
CA SER A 9 -0.27 -12.68 4.40
C SER A 9 -1.19 -11.80 3.57
N LEU A 10 -2.33 -12.34 3.14
CA LEU A 10 -3.35 -11.54 2.45
C LEU A 10 -4.20 -10.81 3.49
N HIS A 11 -4.27 -9.49 3.36
CA HIS A 11 -5.10 -8.63 4.21
C HIS A 11 -6.19 -7.97 3.36
N THR A 12 -7.37 -7.80 3.94
CA THR A 12 -8.42 -6.96 3.36
C THR A 12 -8.41 -5.61 4.08
N LEU A 13 -8.38 -4.52 3.32
CA LEU A 13 -8.48 -3.15 3.83
C LEU A 13 -9.63 -2.45 3.13
N GLU A 14 -10.60 -1.96 3.91
CA GLU A 14 -11.63 -1.07 3.37
C GLU A 14 -11.04 0.31 3.15
N VAL A 15 -11.11 0.81 1.91
CA VAL A 15 -10.57 2.10 1.51
C VAL A 15 -11.68 2.98 0.92
N SER A 16 -11.60 4.27 1.18
CA SER A 16 -12.48 5.30 0.63
C SER A 16 -11.91 5.84 -0.68
N SER A 17 -12.80 6.23 -1.60
CA SER A 17 -12.40 6.86 -2.86
C SER A 17 -11.74 8.24 -2.67
N ALA A 18 -11.86 8.84 -1.48
CA ALA A 18 -11.23 10.11 -1.12
C ALA A 18 -9.84 9.94 -0.49
N GLU A 19 -9.42 8.71 -0.16
CA GLU A 19 -8.10 8.48 0.43
C GLU A 19 -6.98 8.60 -0.62
N THR A 20 -5.86 9.17 -0.20
CA THR A 20 -4.62 9.16 -0.98
C THR A 20 -3.86 7.85 -0.78
N VAL A 21 -3.00 7.52 -1.74
CA VAL A 21 -2.10 6.37 -1.66
C VAL A 21 -1.21 6.45 -0.40
N ALA A 22 -0.72 7.64 -0.04
CA ALA A 22 0.04 7.85 1.19
C ALA A 22 -0.75 7.47 2.46
N GLN A 23 -2.04 7.83 2.52
CA GLN A 23 -2.92 7.47 3.64
C GLN A 23 -3.13 5.95 3.71
N ILE A 24 -3.31 5.30 2.55
CA ILE A 24 -3.46 3.84 2.48
C ILE A 24 -2.17 3.14 2.93
N LYS A 25 -0.98 3.61 2.49
CA LYS A 25 0.32 3.06 2.91
C LYS A 25 0.53 3.15 4.42
N ALA A 26 0.11 4.24 5.05
CA ALA A 26 0.16 4.38 6.51
C ALA A 26 -0.69 3.32 7.23
N ARG A 27 -1.90 3.03 6.71
CA ARG A 27 -2.78 1.98 7.26
C ARG A 27 -2.22 0.57 7.02
N VAL A 28 -1.65 0.34 5.83
CA VAL A 28 -0.97 -0.93 5.53
C VAL A 28 0.25 -1.13 6.43
N ALA A 29 0.98 -0.07 6.77
CA ALA A 29 2.11 -0.17 7.70
C ALA A 29 1.68 -0.69 9.07
N ALA A 30 0.55 -0.21 9.58
CA ALA A 30 -0.02 -0.68 10.85
C ALA A 30 -0.45 -2.16 10.79
N LEU A 31 -0.87 -2.66 9.63
CA LEU A 31 -1.33 -4.05 9.46
C LEU A 31 -0.19 -5.04 9.18
N ALA A 32 0.73 -4.66 8.28
CA ALA A 32 1.78 -5.54 7.77
C ALA A 32 3.11 -5.36 8.50
N GLY A 33 3.28 -4.27 9.27
CA GLY A 33 4.53 -3.93 9.95
C GLY A 33 5.65 -3.46 9.02
N VAL A 34 5.32 -3.11 7.77
CA VAL A 34 6.29 -2.61 6.78
C VAL A 34 6.22 -1.07 6.75
N PRO A 35 7.34 -0.34 6.86
CA PRO A 35 7.34 1.13 6.80
C PRO A 35 6.69 1.66 5.51
N PRO A 36 5.90 2.74 5.54
CA PRO A 36 5.24 3.32 4.35
C PRO A 36 6.19 3.60 3.19
N GLU A 37 7.41 4.05 3.48
CA GLU A 37 8.47 4.35 2.52
C GLU A 37 9.04 3.11 1.80
N GLU A 38 8.89 1.93 2.40
CA GLU A 38 9.28 0.64 1.81
C GLU A 38 8.13 -0.02 1.04
N GLN A 39 6.93 0.58 1.08
CA GLN A 39 5.76 0.05 0.39
C GLN A 39 5.59 0.63 -1.01
N VAL A 40 5.31 -0.27 -1.96
CA VAL A 40 4.85 0.08 -3.31
C VAL A 40 3.46 -0.50 -3.49
N LEU A 41 2.46 0.37 -3.63
CA LEU A 41 1.10 -0.03 -3.97
C LEU A 41 0.99 -0.07 -5.50
N LEU A 42 0.54 -1.21 -6.01
CA LEU A 42 0.38 -1.47 -7.43
C LEU A 42 -1.10 -1.67 -7.76
N TRP A 43 -1.57 -1.05 -8.84
CA TRP A 43 -2.87 -1.31 -9.43
C TRP A 43 -2.68 -1.85 -10.85
N GLY A 44 -3.21 -3.04 -11.15
CA GLY A 44 -3.03 -3.66 -12.47
C GLY A 44 -1.57 -3.86 -12.90
N GLY A 45 -0.63 -3.88 -11.95
CA GLY A 45 0.82 -3.95 -12.21
C GLY A 45 1.52 -2.59 -12.35
N THR A 46 0.79 -1.46 -12.30
CA THR A 46 1.35 -0.11 -12.35
C THR A 46 1.47 0.50 -10.95
N PRO A 47 2.62 1.11 -10.58
CA PRO A 47 2.76 1.79 -9.30
C PRO A 47 1.92 3.07 -9.25
N LEU A 48 1.37 3.34 -8.07
CA LEU A 48 0.60 4.54 -7.79
C LEU A 48 1.45 5.59 -7.08
N ASP A 49 1.27 6.85 -7.44
CA ASP A 49 1.90 8.00 -6.77
C ASP A 49 1.26 8.26 -5.40
N ASP A 50 2.05 8.72 -4.44
CA ASP A 50 1.61 8.93 -3.05
C ASP A 50 0.51 9.99 -2.92
N ASP A 51 0.52 10.99 -3.81
CA ASP A 51 -0.49 12.05 -3.87
C ASP A 51 -1.74 11.65 -4.68
N ALA A 52 -1.72 10.49 -5.34
CA ALA A 52 -2.87 10.03 -6.10
C ALA A 52 -4.03 9.70 -5.16
N VAL A 53 -5.22 10.21 -5.48
CA VAL A 53 -6.47 9.85 -4.82
C VAL A 53 -7.03 8.62 -5.50
N LEU A 54 -7.35 7.58 -4.72
CA LEU A 54 -7.75 6.28 -5.27
C LEU A 54 -8.97 6.39 -6.21
N GLY A 55 -9.93 7.26 -5.90
CA GLY A 55 -11.12 7.49 -6.72
C GLY A 55 -10.92 8.36 -7.97
N GLN A 56 -9.76 9.01 -8.11
CA GLN A 56 -9.43 9.85 -9.28
C GLN A 56 -8.34 9.24 -10.17
N SER A 57 -7.69 8.17 -9.69
CA SER A 57 -6.84 7.35 -10.54
C SER A 57 -7.68 6.84 -11.72
N PRO A 58 -7.16 6.82 -12.96
CA PRO A 58 -7.84 6.22 -14.09
C PRO A 58 -7.88 4.70 -13.87
N LEU A 59 -8.83 4.27 -13.05
CA LEU A 59 -9.22 2.87 -12.85
C LEU A 59 -9.66 2.26 -14.19
#